data_AF-A0A2S3ZCB2-F1
#
_entry.id   AF-A0A2S3ZCB2-F1
#
_cell.length_a   1.000
_cell.length_b   1.000
_cell.length_c   1.000
_cell.angle_alpha   90.00
_cell.angle_beta   90.00
_cell.angle_gamma   90.00
#
_symmetry.space_group_name_H-M   'P 1'
#
loop_
_entity.id
_entity.type
_entity.pdbx_description
1 polymer ?
#
loop_
_entity_poly.entity_id
_entity_poly.type
_entity_poly.pdbx_seq_one_letter_code
_entity_poly.pdbx_strand_id
1 'polypeptide(L)'
;MTQTYEVPADWLTGAASRKPLQLVNAFAFATSSTPPPDQWTYFAKLRPVPWRPVAGCAAIALVCVWGFFGTLELAGDEVVYTLIPLAGLLVGGLYFGWIAIMSVLSYSKRTGWPHLHGAGIGESGIAFRFAGGDADVPWDSVTSIRAVFTNADDPRKPHIPVLRVEFDGSTVDLNTGILGANPRLLYSALTYYWKNPESRSELGTSLAQKRMEGWLPVG
;
A
#
# COMPACT_ATOMS: atom_id res chain seq x y z
N MET A 1 16.27 2.44 -25.13
CA MET A 1 16.56 3.73 -24.46
C MET A 1 15.82 3.74 -23.13
N THR A 2 16.55 3.77 -22.02
CA THR A 2 15.99 3.80 -20.66
C THR A 2 15.52 5.23 -20.39
N GLN A 3 14.25 5.55 -20.64
CA GLN A 3 13.69 6.83 -20.20
C GLN A 3 13.52 6.78 -18.67
N THR A 4 14.47 7.36 -17.95
CA THR A 4 14.32 7.66 -16.53
C THR A 4 13.51 8.94 -16.41
N TYR A 5 12.22 8.81 -16.09
CA TYR A 5 11.40 9.95 -15.70
C TYR A 5 11.97 10.56 -14.41
N GLU A 6 11.96 11.90 -14.31
CA GLU A 6 12.45 12.60 -13.12
C GLU A 6 11.65 12.13 -11.90
N VAL A 7 12.36 11.45 -11.00
CA VAL A 7 11.88 10.98 -9.70
C VAL A 7 12.76 11.67 -8.67
N PRO A 8 12.20 12.34 -7.64
CA PRO A 8 13.02 12.95 -6.59
C PRO A 8 13.98 11.91 -5.99
N ALA A 9 15.24 12.30 -5.74
CA ALA A 9 16.31 11.37 -5.39
C ALA A 9 16.01 10.53 -4.12
N ASP A 10 15.22 11.10 -3.22
CA ASP A 10 14.78 10.58 -1.93
C ASP A 10 13.34 10.02 -1.95
N TRP A 11 12.67 10.00 -3.10
CA TRP A 11 11.26 9.61 -3.20
C TRP A 11 11.00 8.13 -2.88
N LEU A 12 11.98 7.25 -3.06
CA LEU A 12 11.85 5.86 -2.65
C LEU A 12 12.60 5.61 -1.35
N THR A 13 11.85 5.15 -0.34
CA THR A 13 12.46 4.59 0.86
C THR A 13 13.12 3.24 0.53
N GLY A 14 14.15 2.84 1.28
CA GLY A 14 14.76 1.52 1.15
C GLY A 14 13.80 0.35 1.37
N ALA A 15 12.61 0.61 1.94
CA ALA A 15 11.54 -0.35 2.14
C ALA A 15 10.66 -0.60 0.91
N ALA A 16 10.81 0.20 -0.15
CA ALA A 16 10.05 0.06 -1.39
C ALA A 16 10.30 -1.30 -2.05
N SER A 17 9.24 -1.89 -2.62
CA SER A 17 9.37 -3.17 -3.33
C SER A 17 10.22 -3.02 -4.58
N ARG A 18 10.93 -4.09 -4.95
CA ARG A 18 11.67 -4.20 -6.22
C ARG A 18 11.01 -5.15 -7.23
N LYS A 19 9.83 -5.68 -6.88
CA LYS A 19 9.13 -6.66 -7.71
C LYS A 19 8.54 -6.01 -8.97
N PRO A 20 8.49 -6.72 -10.11
CA PRO A 20 7.80 -6.25 -11.30
C PRO A 20 6.29 -6.07 -11.06
N LEU A 21 5.64 -5.34 -11.96
CA LEU A 21 4.19 -5.33 -12.08
C LEU A 21 3.72 -6.72 -12.55
N GLN A 22 2.63 -7.21 -11.99
CA GLN A 22 2.11 -8.53 -12.34
C GLN A 22 1.02 -8.38 -13.39
N LEU A 23 1.07 -9.17 -14.46
CA LEU A 23 -0.06 -9.25 -15.39
C LEU A 23 -1.17 -10.07 -14.74
N VAL A 24 -2.34 -9.46 -14.58
CA VAL A 24 -3.49 -10.06 -13.88
C VAL A 24 -4.73 -9.94 -14.75
N ASN A 25 -5.49 -11.02 -14.81
CA ASN A 25 -6.76 -11.04 -15.54
C ASN A 25 -7.88 -10.40 -14.70
N ALA A 26 -8.83 -9.71 -15.33
CA ALA A 26 -9.99 -9.13 -14.68
C ALA A 26 -10.81 -10.15 -13.87
N PHE A 27 -10.86 -11.42 -14.30
CA PHE A 27 -11.53 -12.52 -13.58
C PHE A 27 -10.81 -12.94 -12.29
N ALA A 28 -9.55 -12.54 -12.09
CA ALA A 28 -8.83 -12.80 -10.85
C ALA A 28 -9.25 -11.86 -9.71
N PHE A 29 -9.98 -10.79 -10.01
CA PHE A 29 -10.58 -9.90 -9.02
C PHE A 29 -11.85 -10.54 -8.44
N ALA A 30 -12.03 -10.42 -7.12
CA ALA A 30 -13.23 -10.90 -6.44
C ALA A 30 -14.51 -10.33 -7.03
N THR A 31 -15.61 -11.08 -6.89
CA THR A 31 -16.98 -10.57 -7.01
C THR A 31 -17.28 -9.38 -6.08
N SER A 32 -16.49 -9.19 -5.02
CA SER A 32 -16.59 -8.06 -4.08
C SER A 32 -15.77 -6.84 -4.48
N SER A 33 -15.00 -6.90 -5.56
CA SER A 33 -14.25 -5.77 -6.13
C SER A 33 -14.71 -5.54 -7.56
N THR A 34 -14.81 -4.29 -7.98
CA THR A 34 -15.20 -3.98 -9.36
C THR A 34 -14.10 -4.51 -10.29
N PRO A 35 -14.39 -5.39 -11.27
CA PRO A 35 -13.35 -5.84 -12.19
C PRO A 35 -12.76 -4.61 -12.93
N PRO A 36 -11.46 -4.62 -13.28
CA PRO A 36 -10.92 -3.57 -14.13
C PRO A 36 -11.63 -3.57 -15.50
N PRO A 37 -11.69 -2.42 -16.20
CA PRO A 37 -12.35 -2.30 -17.49
C PRO A 37 -11.71 -3.21 -18.56
N ASP A 38 -10.41 -3.44 -18.46
CA ASP A 38 -9.67 -4.29 -19.39
C ASP A 38 -9.54 -5.73 -18.88
N GLN A 39 -9.63 -6.71 -19.79
CA GLN A 39 -9.51 -8.13 -19.47
C GLN A 39 -8.16 -8.50 -18.86
N TRP A 40 -7.09 -7.80 -19.24
CA TRP A 40 -5.74 -8.01 -18.75
C TRP A 40 -5.14 -6.68 -18.33
N THR A 41 -4.74 -6.58 -17.06
CA THR A 41 -4.15 -5.36 -16.50
C THR A 41 -2.83 -5.66 -15.79
N TYR A 42 -1.92 -4.71 -15.86
CA TYR A 42 -0.67 -4.75 -15.11
C TYR A 42 -0.90 -4.19 -13.72
N PHE A 43 -0.85 -5.05 -12.71
CA PHE A 43 -1.28 -4.75 -11.37
C PHE A 43 -0.11 -4.61 -10.40
N ALA A 44 -0.09 -3.46 -9.72
CA ALA A 44 0.72 -3.19 -8.54
C ALA A 44 -0.06 -3.56 -7.28
N LYS A 45 -0.01 -4.85 -6.91
CA LYS A 45 -0.66 -5.34 -5.68
C LYS A 45 -0.07 -4.65 -4.45
N LEU A 46 -0.91 -4.36 -3.45
CA LEU A 46 -0.43 -3.91 -2.14
C LEU A 46 0.43 -4.97 -1.43
N ARG A 47 1.43 -4.50 -0.68
CA ARG A 47 2.29 -5.35 0.13
C ARG A 47 1.47 -5.97 1.27
N PRO A 48 1.65 -7.28 1.56
CA PRO A 48 1.08 -7.88 2.76
C PRO A 48 1.59 -7.14 4.01
N VAL A 49 0.73 -7.03 5.02
CA VAL A 49 1.14 -6.50 6.33
C VAL A 49 2.27 -7.39 6.88
N PRO A 50 3.41 -6.83 7.32
CA PRO A 50 4.50 -7.64 7.86
C PRO A 50 4.03 -8.33 9.15
N TRP A 51 3.92 -9.65 9.15
CA TRP A 51 3.35 -10.39 10.29
C TRP A 51 4.23 -10.36 11.54
N ARG A 52 5.56 -10.20 11.40
CA ARG A 52 6.52 -10.17 12.51
C ARG A 52 6.23 -9.05 13.53
N PRO A 53 6.12 -7.77 13.16
CA PRO A 53 5.75 -6.72 14.11
C PRO A 53 4.34 -6.91 14.67
N VAL A 54 3.42 -7.50 13.92
CA VAL A 54 2.07 -7.83 14.41
C VAL A 54 2.14 -8.87 15.53
N ALA A 55 2.89 -9.95 15.32
CA ALA A 55 3.14 -10.97 16.34
C ALA A 55 3.87 -10.39 17.55
N GLY A 56 4.83 -9.49 17.35
CA GLY A 56 5.48 -8.75 18.43
C GLY A 56 4.51 -7.92 19.27
N CYS A 57 3.63 -7.13 18.62
CA CYS A 57 2.61 -6.36 19.32
C CYS A 57 1.63 -7.26 20.06
N ALA A 58 1.20 -8.37 19.45
CA ALA A 58 0.31 -9.34 20.10
C ALA A 58 0.98 -9.98 21.33
N ALA A 59 2.27 -10.34 21.23
CA ALA A 59 3.03 -10.90 22.35
C ALA A 59 3.17 -9.89 23.49
N ILE A 60 3.50 -8.63 23.20
CA ILE A 60 3.56 -7.56 24.21
C ILE A 60 2.20 -7.37 24.88
N ALA A 61 1.11 -7.36 24.11
CA ALA A 61 -0.24 -7.23 24.66
C ALA A 61 -0.57 -8.39 25.62
N LEU A 62 -0.22 -9.63 25.27
CA LEU A 62 -0.40 -10.80 26.13
C LEU A 62 0.44 -10.71 27.41
N VAL A 63 1.69 -10.26 27.32
CA VAL A 63 2.56 -10.04 28.49
C VAL A 63 1.98 -8.96 29.41
N CYS A 64 1.45 -7.87 28.85
CA CYS A 64 0.78 -6.82 29.62
C CYS A 64 -0.46 -7.34 30.36
N VAL A 65 -1.31 -8.12 29.69
CA VAL A 65 -2.50 -8.73 30.30
C VAL A 65 -2.10 -9.74 31.39
N TRP A 66 -1.12 -10.60 31.10
CA TRP A 66 -0.62 -11.57 32.07
C TRP A 66 -0.02 -10.88 33.31
N GLY A 67 0.82 -9.86 33.09
CA GLY A 67 1.39 -9.03 34.15
C GLY A 67 0.32 -8.30 34.97
N PHE A 68 -0.76 -7.82 34.32
CA PHE A 68 -1.87 -7.16 35.00
C PHE A 68 -2.55 -8.10 36.00
N PHE A 69 -2.93 -9.31 35.56
CA PHE A 69 -3.55 -10.31 36.45
C PHE A 69 -2.57 -10.81 37.53
N GLY A 70 -1.31 -11.07 37.18
CA GLY A 70 -0.30 -11.49 38.17
C GLY A 70 -0.01 -10.42 39.21
N THR A 71 -0.03 -9.13 38.83
CA THR A 71 0.12 -8.02 39.78
C THR A 71 -1.11 -7.89 40.67
N LEU A 72 -2.32 -8.11 40.15
CA LEU A 72 -3.54 -8.12 40.97
C LEU A 72 -3.54 -9.26 41.99
N GLU A 73 -3.10 -10.45 41.61
CA GLU A 73 -3.02 -11.60 42.51
C GLU A 73 -2.01 -11.37 43.65
N LEU A 74 -0.85 -10.77 43.33
CA LEU A 74 0.18 -10.45 44.32
C LEU A 74 -0.16 -9.24 45.20
N ALA A 75 -0.96 -8.30 44.69
CA ALA A 75 -1.25 -7.06 45.39
C ALA A 75 -2.17 -7.25 46.61
N GLY A 76 -3.04 -8.26 46.61
CA GLY A 76 -3.96 -8.52 47.74
C GLY A 76 -4.71 -7.26 48.18
N ASP A 77 -4.61 -6.90 49.46
CA ASP A 77 -5.23 -5.68 50.04
C ASP A 77 -4.41 -4.38 49.77
N GLU A 78 -3.19 -4.49 49.25
CA GLU A 78 -2.28 -3.36 48.98
C GLU A 78 -2.36 -2.85 47.53
N VAL A 79 -3.48 -3.10 46.85
CA VAL A 79 -3.74 -2.65 45.47
C VAL A 79 -3.49 -1.16 45.26
N VAL A 80 -3.68 -0.32 46.28
CA VAL A 80 -3.46 1.13 46.20
C VAL A 80 -2.04 1.48 45.76
N TYR A 81 -1.02 0.73 46.18
CA TYR A 81 0.37 0.97 45.80
C TYR A 81 0.72 0.44 44.41
N THR A 82 -0.09 -0.47 43.86
CA THR A 82 0.11 -1.07 42.54
C THR A 82 -0.77 -0.47 41.44
N LEU A 83 -1.60 0.54 41.76
CA LEU A 83 -2.49 1.20 40.79
C LEU A 83 -1.75 1.79 39.58
N ILE A 84 -0.62 2.45 39.79
CA ILE A 84 0.18 3.07 38.70
C ILE A 84 0.73 2.01 37.73
N PRO A 85 1.45 0.96 38.19
CA PRO A 85 1.90 -0.10 37.28
C PRO A 85 0.74 -0.88 36.64
N LEU A 86 -0.36 -1.12 37.37
CA LEU A 86 -1.57 -1.74 36.81
C LEU A 86 -2.17 -0.90 35.67
N ALA A 87 -2.26 0.42 35.83
CA ALA A 87 -2.72 1.32 34.78
C ALA A 87 -1.78 1.27 33.56
N GLY A 88 -0.47 1.25 33.78
CA GLY A 88 0.52 1.12 32.70
C GLY A 88 0.37 -0.19 31.92
N LEU A 89 0.19 -1.31 32.62
CA LEU A 89 -0.05 -2.63 32.02
C LEU A 89 -1.37 -2.66 31.24
N LEU A 90 -2.44 -2.08 31.78
CA LEU A 90 -3.73 -2.00 31.11
C LEU A 90 -3.66 -1.16 29.83
N VAL A 91 -3.10 0.06 29.90
CA VAL A 91 -2.96 0.94 28.74
C VAL A 91 -2.03 0.31 27.69
N GLY A 92 -0.91 -0.27 28.11
CA GLY A 92 0.00 -0.98 27.21
C GLY A 92 -0.69 -2.15 26.50
N GLY A 93 -1.40 -2.98 27.25
CA GLY A 93 -2.16 -4.12 26.72
C GLY A 93 -3.21 -3.70 25.70
N LEU A 94 -4.00 -2.66 26.02
CA LEU A 94 -5.00 -2.11 25.12
C LEU A 94 -4.37 -1.51 23.86
N TYR A 95 -3.30 -0.74 24.01
CA TYR A 95 -2.62 -0.07 22.89
C TYR A 95 -2.00 -1.09 21.91
N PHE A 96 -1.19 -2.02 22.41
CA PHE A 96 -0.55 -3.03 21.55
C PHE A 96 -1.55 -4.05 21.02
N GLY A 97 -2.58 -4.40 21.81
CA GLY A 97 -3.69 -5.24 21.37
C GLY A 97 -4.47 -4.59 20.24
N TRP A 98 -4.81 -3.30 20.37
CA TRP A 98 -5.46 -2.53 19.32
C TRP A 98 -4.64 -2.50 18.02
N ILE A 99 -3.33 -2.23 18.10
CA ILE A 99 -2.44 -2.25 16.93
C ILE A 99 -2.44 -3.64 16.26
N ALA A 100 -2.35 -4.70 17.06
CA ALA A 100 -2.35 -6.07 16.53
C ALA A 100 -3.68 -6.39 15.82
N ILE A 101 -4.82 -6.06 16.44
CA ILE A 101 -6.16 -6.24 15.86
C ILE A 101 -6.30 -5.45 14.56
N MET A 102 -5.94 -4.16 14.56
CA MET A 102 -6.02 -3.31 13.37
C MET A 102 -5.12 -3.80 12.25
N SER A 103 -3.95 -4.34 12.59
CA SER A 103 -3.04 -4.94 11.61
C SER A 103 -3.60 -6.23 11.01
N VAL A 104 -4.25 -7.07 11.80
CA VAL A 104 -4.94 -8.29 11.32
C VAL A 104 -6.12 -7.93 10.42
N LEU A 105 -6.95 -6.97 10.83
CA LEU A 105 -8.05 -6.45 10.00
C LEU A 105 -7.53 -5.87 8.68
N SER A 106 -6.44 -5.10 8.73
CA SER A 106 -5.80 -4.57 7.53
C SER A 106 -5.19 -5.67 6.65
N TYR A 107 -4.67 -6.74 7.24
CA TYR A 107 -4.15 -7.89 6.50
C TYR A 107 -5.29 -8.60 5.75
N SER A 108 -6.37 -8.94 6.45
CA SER A 108 -7.57 -9.55 5.86
C SER A 108 -8.07 -8.74 4.65
N LYS A 109 -8.14 -7.40 4.79
CA LYS A 109 -8.50 -6.52 3.68
C LYS A 109 -7.47 -6.54 2.54
N ARG A 110 -6.17 -6.43 2.82
CA ARG A 110 -5.12 -6.28 1.77
C ARG A 110 -4.72 -7.58 1.06
N THR A 111 -4.84 -8.73 1.72
CA THR A 111 -4.34 -10.01 1.21
C THR A 111 -5.42 -11.09 1.08
N GLY A 112 -6.62 -10.86 1.60
CA GLY A 112 -7.71 -11.82 1.54
C GLY A 112 -8.11 -12.09 0.10
N TRP A 113 -8.00 -13.34 -0.35
CA TRP A 113 -8.58 -13.77 -1.61
C TRP A 113 -10.11 -13.61 -1.53
N PRO A 114 -10.78 -13.04 -2.56
CA PRO A 114 -10.26 -12.75 -3.89
C PRO A 114 -9.90 -11.26 -4.11
N HIS A 115 -9.69 -10.47 -3.04
CA HIS A 115 -9.50 -9.02 -3.12
C HIS A 115 -8.07 -8.68 -3.56
N LEU A 116 -7.90 -8.34 -4.83
CA LEU A 116 -6.69 -7.72 -5.35
C LEU A 116 -6.77 -6.21 -5.14
N HIS A 117 -6.20 -5.74 -4.03
CA HIS A 117 -6.05 -4.31 -3.78
C HIS A 117 -4.73 -3.79 -4.34
N GLY A 118 -4.76 -2.62 -4.98
CA GLY A 118 -3.63 -2.05 -5.70
C GLY A 118 -4.03 -1.08 -6.80
N ALA A 119 -3.06 -0.76 -7.66
CA ALA A 119 -3.26 0.04 -8.86
C ALA A 119 -2.97 -0.82 -10.10
N GLY A 120 -3.90 -0.86 -11.04
CA GLY A 120 -3.80 -1.53 -12.33
C GLY A 120 -3.60 -0.55 -13.47
N ILE A 121 -2.83 -0.95 -14.48
CA ILE A 121 -2.65 -0.22 -15.74
C ILE A 121 -3.17 -1.11 -16.86
N GLY A 122 -4.10 -0.60 -17.65
CA GLY A 122 -4.66 -1.28 -18.81
C GLY A 122 -4.79 -0.36 -20.02
N GLU A 123 -5.19 -0.92 -21.14
CA GLU A 123 -5.36 -0.21 -22.40
C GLU A 123 -6.32 0.97 -22.28
N SER A 124 -7.46 0.80 -21.60
CA SER A 124 -8.49 1.83 -21.47
C SER A 124 -8.20 2.86 -20.36
N GLY A 125 -7.41 2.50 -19.35
CA GLY A 125 -7.11 3.41 -18.25
C GLY A 125 -6.33 2.83 -17.08
N ILE A 126 -6.49 3.50 -15.94
CA ILE A 126 -5.89 3.16 -14.65
C ILE A 126 -7.01 2.67 -13.72
N ALA A 127 -6.84 1.49 -13.13
CA ALA A 127 -7.77 0.91 -12.19
C ALA A 127 -7.24 0.98 -10.77
N PHE A 128 -7.87 1.77 -9.90
CA PHE A 128 -7.57 1.84 -8.48
C PHE A 128 -8.53 0.96 -7.69
N ARG A 129 -7.98 0.05 -6.87
CA ARG A 129 -8.75 -0.87 -6.02
C ARG A 129 -8.22 -0.76 -4.60
N PHE A 130 -8.85 0.06 -3.76
CA PHE A 130 -8.42 0.31 -2.39
C PHE A 130 -9.54 0.07 -1.40
N ALA A 131 -9.18 -0.21 -0.14
CA ALA A 131 -10.17 -0.45 0.93
C ALA A 131 -11.10 0.74 1.22
N GLY A 132 -10.79 1.93 0.68
CA GLY A 132 -11.61 3.15 0.77
C GLY A 132 -12.46 3.43 -0.47
N GLY A 133 -12.35 2.62 -1.53
CA GLY A 133 -13.09 2.80 -2.78
C GLY A 133 -12.35 2.25 -3.99
N ASP A 134 -13.14 1.86 -4.98
CA ASP A 134 -12.69 1.53 -6.32
C ASP A 134 -12.87 2.75 -7.23
N ALA A 135 -11.90 3.02 -8.09
CA ALA A 135 -11.99 4.06 -9.10
C ALA A 135 -11.37 3.58 -10.41
N ASP A 136 -12.07 3.82 -11.52
CA ASP A 136 -11.55 3.61 -12.86
C ASP A 136 -11.34 4.96 -13.50
N VAL A 137 -10.10 5.22 -13.93
CA VAL A 137 -9.66 6.50 -14.46
C VAL A 137 -9.29 6.29 -15.92
N PRO A 138 -10.14 6.70 -16.87
CA PRO A 138 -9.79 6.70 -18.29
C PRO A 138 -8.52 7.51 -18.52
N TRP A 139 -7.69 7.10 -19.48
CA TRP A 139 -6.47 7.85 -19.77
C TRP A 139 -6.70 9.31 -20.14
N ASP A 140 -7.83 9.60 -20.78
CA ASP A 140 -8.17 10.93 -21.28
C ASP A 140 -8.59 11.90 -20.16
N SER A 141 -8.98 11.38 -18.98
CA SER A 141 -9.26 12.22 -17.81
C SER A 141 -8.01 12.54 -16.99
N VAL A 142 -6.88 11.86 -17.23
CA VAL A 142 -5.64 12.08 -16.47
C VAL A 142 -5.02 13.42 -16.84
N THR A 143 -4.96 14.32 -15.87
CA THR A 143 -4.38 15.67 -16.03
C THR A 143 -2.94 15.73 -15.57
N SER A 144 -2.55 14.97 -14.54
CA SER A 144 -1.16 14.90 -14.09
C SER A 144 -0.81 13.60 -13.38
N ILE A 145 0.45 13.17 -13.54
CA ILE A 145 1.05 12.03 -12.84
C ILE A 145 2.37 12.50 -12.25
N ARG A 146 2.50 12.51 -10.92
CA ARG A 146 3.64 13.12 -10.22
C ARG A 146 4.16 12.26 -9.07
N ALA A 147 5.48 12.20 -8.96
CA ALA A 147 6.18 11.66 -7.80
C ALA A 147 6.39 12.79 -6.77
N VAL A 148 5.61 12.81 -5.70
CA VAL A 148 5.62 13.90 -4.70
C VAL A 148 5.71 13.35 -3.27
N PHE A 149 5.94 14.24 -2.30
CA PHE A 149 5.77 13.94 -0.89
C PHE A 149 4.48 14.55 -0.39
N THR A 150 3.75 13.81 0.44
CA THR A 150 2.64 14.40 1.21
C THR A 150 3.19 15.45 2.17
N ASN A 151 2.40 16.50 2.39
CA ASN A 151 2.72 17.58 3.32
C ASN A 151 4.09 18.24 3.06
N ALA A 152 4.53 18.33 1.79
CA ALA A 152 5.84 18.93 1.45
C ALA A 152 6.02 20.36 2.00
N ASP A 153 4.91 21.08 2.23
CA ASP A 153 4.90 22.44 2.75
C ASP A 153 4.79 22.53 4.29
N ASP A 154 4.58 21.41 5.00
CA ASP A 154 4.40 21.38 6.46
C ASP A 154 5.48 20.52 7.14
N PRO A 155 6.54 21.15 7.71
CA PRO A 155 7.65 20.44 8.32
C PRO A 155 7.27 19.69 9.61
N ARG A 156 6.07 19.91 10.16
CA ARG A 156 5.60 19.22 11.37
C ARG A 156 4.91 17.89 11.06
N LYS A 157 4.60 17.62 9.79
CA LYS A 157 3.93 16.40 9.35
C LYS A 157 4.92 15.45 8.70
N PRO A 158 4.70 14.12 8.82
CA PRO A 158 5.57 13.15 8.16
C PRO A 158 5.49 13.31 6.64
N HIS A 159 6.65 13.48 6.01
CA HIS A 159 6.80 13.47 4.56
C HIS A 159 6.71 12.02 4.05
N ILE A 160 5.53 11.63 3.57
CA ILE A 160 5.32 10.29 3.02
C ILE A 160 5.43 10.38 1.49
N PRO A 161 6.32 9.61 0.85
CA PRO A 161 6.40 9.58 -0.60
C PRO A 161 5.14 8.95 -1.20
N VAL A 162 4.50 9.69 -2.10
CA VAL A 162 3.30 9.28 -2.81
C VAL A 162 3.46 9.46 -4.31
N LEU A 163 2.84 8.55 -5.05
CA LEU A 163 2.57 8.71 -6.47
C LEU A 163 1.18 9.32 -6.59
N ARG A 164 1.13 10.57 -7.02
CA ARG A 164 -0.10 11.35 -7.19
C ARG A 164 -0.59 11.25 -8.62
N VAL A 165 -1.84 10.86 -8.80
CA VAL A 165 -2.55 10.90 -10.07
C VAL A 165 -3.73 11.86 -9.93
N GLU A 166 -3.75 12.89 -10.77
CA GLU A 166 -4.84 13.87 -10.85
C GLU A 166 -5.66 13.60 -12.10
N PHE A 167 -6.99 13.64 -11.94
CA PHE A 167 -7.93 13.38 -13.02
C PHE A 167 -9.28 14.04 -12.70
N ASP A 168 -9.96 14.65 -13.68
CA ASP A 168 -11.31 15.24 -13.54
C ASP A 168 -11.55 16.04 -12.24
N GLY A 169 -10.57 16.83 -11.80
CA GLY A 169 -10.65 17.62 -10.55
C GLY A 169 -10.55 16.81 -9.24
N SER A 170 -10.30 15.50 -9.35
CA SER A 170 -10.02 14.55 -8.26
C SER A 170 -8.53 14.19 -8.19
N THR A 171 -8.13 13.57 -7.08
CA THR A 171 -6.74 13.16 -6.86
C THR A 171 -6.67 11.84 -6.12
N VAL A 172 -5.80 10.94 -6.58
CA VAL A 172 -5.46 9.69 -5.90
C VAL A 172 -4.00 9.70 -5.52
N ASP A 173 -3.72 9.58 -4.22
CA ASP A 173 -2.38 9.53 -3.65
C ASP A 173 -2.01 8.09 -3.26
N LEU A 174 -1.08 7.50 -4.00
CA LEU A 174 -0.59 6.13 -3.80
C LEU A 174 0.67 6.16 -2.95
N ASN A 175 0.57 5.73 -1.69
CA ASN A 175 1.73 5.60 -0.82
C ASN A 175 2.69 4.51 -1.35
N THR A 176 3.92 4.90 -1.67
CA THR A 176 4.90 3.99 -2.29
C THR A 176 5.40 2.89 -1.35
N GLY A 177 5.31 3.10 -0.03
CA GLY A 177 5.74 2.14 0.99
C GLY A 177 4.76 0.96 1.18
N ILE A 178 3.51 1.12 0.77
CA ILE A 178 2.51 0.04 0.84
C ILE A 178 2.37 -0.74 -0.47
N LEU A 179 3.04 -0.32 -1.54
CA LEU A 179 3.03 -1.04 -2.81
C LEU A 179 3.90 -2.30 -2.73
N GLY A 180 3.34 -3.42 -3.18
CA GLY A 180 4.02 -4.70 -3.32
C GLY A 180 4.80 -4.82 -4.64
N ALA A 181 4.59 -3.91 -5.59
CA ALA A 181 5.36 -3.76 -6.82
C ALA A 181 6.29 -2.53 -6.76
N ASN A 182 7.26 -2.46 -7.67
CA ASN A 182 8.24 -1.38 -7.73
C ASN A 182 7.58 -0.03 -8.04
N PRO A 183 7.57 0.94 -7.11
CA PRO A 183 6.88 2.22 -7.32
C PRO A 183 7.51 3.07 -8.42
N ARG A 184 8.83 2.97 -8.65
CA ARG A 184 9.50 3.60 -9.79
C ARG A 184 9.01 2.99 -11.10
N LEU A 185 8.88 1.67 -11.15
CA LEU A 185 8.35 0.99 -12.34
C LEU A 185 6.91 1.41 -12.62
N LEU A 186 6.06 1.47 -11.58
CA LEU A 186 4.68 1.94 -11.70
C LEU A 186 4.61 3.38 -12.21
N TYR A 187 5.41 4.28 -11.63
CA TYR A 187 5.48 5.68 -12.09
C TYR A 187 5.96 5.80 -13.54
N SER A 188 7.02 5.09 -13.91
CA SER A 188 7.54 5.09 -15.28
C SER A 188 6.52 4.54 -16.27
N ALA A 189 5.82 3.45 -15.92
CA ALA A 189 4.77 2.89 -16.75
C ALA A 189 3.62 3.87 -16.95
N LEU A 190 3.07 4.41 -15.86
CA LEU A 190 2.00 5.40 -15.91
C LEU A 190 2.38 6.62 -16.75
N THR A 191 3.56 7.19 -16.51
CA THR A 191 4.02 8.38 -17.23
C THR A 191 4.28 8.08 -18.71
N TYR A 192 4.82 6.91 -19.04
CA TYR A 192 5.05 6.48 -20.41
C TYR A 192 3.74 6.30 -21.18
N TYR A 193 2.79 5.51 -20.68
CA TYR A 193 1.52 5.26 -21.37
C TYR A 193 0.58 6.46 -21.38
N TRP A 194 0.72 7.36 -20.40
CA TRP A 194 0.04 8.65 -20.44
C TRP A 194 0.57 9.51 -21.60
N LYS A 195 1.90 9.62 -21.76
CA LYS A 195 2.55 10.43 -22.81
C LYS A 195 2.56 9.81 -24.21
N ASN A 196 2.39 8.49 -24.33
CA ASN A 196 2.47 7.76 -25.60
C ASN A 196 1.17 6.95 -25.82
N PRO A 197 0.05 7.62 -26.20
CA PRO A 197 -1.24 6.95 -26.36
C PRO A 197 -1.22 5.78 -27.36
N GLU A 198 -0.42 5.88 -28.41
CA GLU A 198 -0.25 4.85 -29.43
C GLU A 198 0.36 3.55 -28.88
N SER A 199 1.11 3.63 -27.79
CA SER A 199 1.68 2.47 -27.12
C SER A 199 0.69 1.75 -26.21
N ARG A 200 -0.49 2.33 -25.90
CA ARG A 200 -1.44 1.74 -24.94
C ARG A 200 -2.01 0.39 -25.39
N SER A 201 -2.11 0.14 -26.70
CA SER A 201 -2.56 -1.15 -27.25
C SER A 201 -1.62 -2.32 -26.91
N GLU A 202 -0.40 -2.04 -26.46
CA GLU A 202 0.53 -3.07 -26.00
C GLU A 202 0.25 -3.51 -24.55
N LEU A 203 -0.54 -2.73 -23.79
CA LEU A 203 -0.98 -3.08 -22.43
C LEU A 203 -1.87 -4.34 -22.45
N GLY A 204 -1.78 -5.13 -21.38
CA GLY A 204 -2.41 -6.46 -21.35
C GLY A 204 -1.67 -7.55 -22.17
N THR A 205 -0.63 -7.20 -22.94
CA THR A 205 0.14 -8.16 -23.76
C THR A 205 1.55 -8.38 -23.24
N SER A 206 2.20 -9.51 -23.57
CA SER A 206 3.59 -9.79 -23.17
C SER A 206 4.62 -8.77 -23.67
N LEU A 207 4.27 -7.93 -24.67
CA LEU A 207 5.14 -6.89 -25.19
C LEU A 207 5.34 -5.75 -24.18
N ALA A 208 4.25 -5.27 -23.57
CA ALA A 208 4.31 -4.33 -22.44
C ALA A 208 5.15 -4.91 -21.29
N GLN A 209 4.98 -6.20 -20.96
CA GLN A 209 5.71 -6.85 -19.88
C GLN A 209 7.22 -6.77 -20.11
N LYS A 210 7.69 -7.16 -21.31
CA LYS A 210 9.12 -7.08 -21.66
C LYS A 210 9.65 -5.64 -21.60
N ARG A 211 8.85 -4.67 -22.05
CA ARG A 211 9.22 -3.25 -21.98
C ARG A 211 9.40 -2.80 -20.53
N MET A 212 8.44 -3.13 -19.67
CA MET A 212 8.48 -2.82 -18.24
C MET A 212 9.62 -3.52 -17.50
N GLU A 213 9.90 -4.78 -17.83
CA GLU A 213 11.06 -5.50 -17.31
C GLU A 213 12.37 -4.80 -17.69
N GLY A 214 12.45 -4.24 -18.90
CA GLY A 214 13.59 -3.43 -19.35
C GLY A 214 13.77 -2.10 -18.61
N TRP A 215 12.77 -1.65 -17.83
CA TRP A 215 12.86 -0.46 -16.98
C TRP A 215 13.28 -0.76 -15.55
N LEU A 216 13.31 -2.04 -15.15
CA LEU A 216 13.83 -2.40 -13.85
C LEU A 216 15.32 -2.08 -13.80
N PRO A 217 15.80 -1.41 -12.74
CA PRO A 217 17.23 -1.25 -12.54
C PRO A 217 17.86 -2.64 -12.47
N VAL A 218 18.91 -2.87 -13.27
CA VAL A 218 19.74 -4.07 -13.16
C VAL A 218 20.26 -4.12 -11.72
N GLY A 219 19.83 -5.14 -10.99
CA GLY A 219 20.15 -5.32 -9.57
C GLY A 219 21.62 -5.61 -9.34
#